data_AF-A0A537TI34-F1
#
_entry.id   AF-A0A537TI34-F1
#
_cell.length_a   1.000
_cell.length_b   1.000
_cell.length_c   1.000
_cell.angle_alpha   90.00
_cell.angle_beta   90.00
_cell.angle_gamma   90.00
#
_symmetry.space_group_name_H-M   'P 1'
#
loop_
_entity.id
_entity.type
_entity.pdbx_description
1 polymer ?
#
loop_
_entity_poly.entity_id
_entity_poly.type
_entity_poly.pdbx_seq_one_letter_code
_entity_poly.pdbx_strand_id
1 'polypeptide(L)'
;MTAGTTAREPCRRSQRGHSAGHEWPLDVPVQGCFTGFGRRLWTKGLDRDRPRSHRAAALGTGGSEREVIGVSVRRTVCTDEDLKWMRRAVELGRQSVPEPGRSDAPTVGVVVVREGKVLGESWRGAGGPGLHAEYGLLESLADTDLRGATVYTTLEPCSRRNRPKRPCAERLIERKVAAVVIGMYDPNPRIYREGWRTLRDAGVELRDFASDLRNEILADNEHFIDQYRKGIGPEGTAAFDYMQNDGRFEIRSEGSGDASFVTQWSMKGRRSIHAYDGTNKVAHARYATSFDEVDDPGALDFSSNSRPINEGGIAVFRNSAGYALVRVDKVLSGPRYGDDRTEVRIAYQLRLRS
;
A
#
# COMPACT_ATOMS: atom_id res chain seq x y z
N MET A 1 -6.40 26.54 70.17
CA MET A 1 -5.03 26.36 69.67
C MET A 1 -4.74 24.86 69.59
N THR A 2 -4.33 24.42 68.39
CA THR A 2 -3.55 23.18 68.04
C THR A 2 -4.08 21.80 68.41
N ALA A 3 -3.97 20.74 67.61
CA ALA A 3 -3.89 20.42 66.17
C ALA A 3 -3.85 18.87 66.11
N GLY A 4 -4.29 18.28 64.98
CA GLY A 4 -4.65 16.87 64.83
C GLY A 4 -3.53 15.83 64.63
N THR A 5 -3.75 14.66 65.25
CA THR A 5 -3.95 13.30 64.69
C THR A 5 -2.99 12.69 63.61
N THR A 6 -2.32 11.58 64.02
CA THR A 6 -2.04 10.27 63.33
C THR A 6 -1.13 10.17 62.09
N ALA A 7 -0.33 9.12 61.79
CA ALA A 7 -0.08 7.79 62.38
C ALA A 7 1.25 7.15 61.86
N ARG A 8 1.63 6.05 62.55
CA ARG A 8 2.68 5.01 62.43
C ARG A 8 2.66 4.23 61.09
N GLU A 9 3.58 3.35 60.66
CA GLU A 9 4.92 2.78 60.97
C GLU A 9 5.27 1.89 59.74
N PRO A 10 6.54 1.56 59.41
CA PRO A 10 6.86 0.57 58.37
C PRO A 10 7.69 -0.66 58.85
N CYS A 11 7.74 -1.67 57.97
CA CYS A 11 8.83 -2.65 57.76
C CYS A 11 8.80 -4.00 58.52
N ARG A 12 8.81 -5.13 57.79
CA ARG A 12 9.97 -6.07 57.69
C ARG A 12 9.71 -7.40 56.91
N ARG A 13 10.77 -7.79 56.18
CA ARG A 13 11.39 -9.14 55.91
C ARG A 13 10.63 -10.23 55.14
N SER A 14 11.14 -10.77 54.02
CA SER A 14 12.31 -11.68 53.75
C SER A 14 11.97 -13.17 53.95
N GLN A 15 12.01 -14.05 52.96
CA GLN A 15 13.11 -14.97 52.51
C GLN A 15 12.37 -16.15 51.82
N ARG A 16 12.82 -16.87 50.77
CA ARG A 16 13.99 -17.74 50.61
C ARG A 16 13.88 -18.41 49.20
N GLY A 17 15.00 -18.72 48.55
CA GLY A 17 15.06 -19.43 47.25
C GLY A 17 15.59 -20.87 47.33
N HIS A 18 15.61 -21.57 46.19
CA HIS A 18 16.44 -22.74 45.74
C HIS A 18 15.99 -23.04 44.29
N SER A 19 16.76 -22.98 43.19
CA SER A 19 18.06 -23.52 42.73
C SER A 19 17.99 -24.89 42.00
N ALA A 20 18.20 -24.83 40.67
CA ALA A 20 18.92 -25.72 39.74
C ALA A 20 18.35 -27.08 39.27
N GLY A 21 18.56 -27.40 37.98
CA GLY A 21 18.64 -28.78 37.47
C GLY A 21 18.23 -28.96 36.00
N HIS A 22 19.12 -29.50 35.18
CA HIS A 22 19.11 -29.61 33.71
C HIS A 22 18.47 -30.91 33.15
N GLU A 23 18.37 -30.94 31.81
CA GLU A 23 18.37 -32.10 30.87
C GLU A 23 17.05 -32.84 30.54
N TRP A 24 16.74 -32.89 29.23
CA TRP A 24 15.93 -33.94 28.59
C TRP A 24 16.50 -34.30 27.21
N PRO A 25 16.69 -35.60 26.90
CA PRO A 25 17.19 -36.09 25.62
C PRO A 25 16.09 -36.51 24.63
N LEU A 26 16.57 -36.79 23.42
CA LEU A 26 15.94 -37.38 22.23
C LEU A 26 15.13 -38.66 22.51
N ASP A 27 13.99 -38.85 21.82
CA ASP A 27 13.84 -39.87 20.77
C ASP A 27 12.38 -40.09 20.32
N VAL A 28 12.27 -40.37 19.02
CA VAL A 28 11.08 -40.74 18.23
C VAL A 28 10.68 -42.20 18.54
N PRO A 29 9.47 -42.67 18.18
CA PRO A 29 9.42 -43.43 16.93
C PRO A 29 8.14 -43.29 16.10
N VAL A 30 8.37 -43.65 14.84
CA VAL A 30 7.53 -43.64 13.65
C VAL A 30 6.71 -44.93 13.57
N GLN A 31 5.46 -44.86 13.11
CA GLN A 31 4.79 -46.00 12.46
C GLN A 31 4.01 -45.50 11.25
N GLY A 32 4.47 -45.92 10.07
CA GLY A 32 3.76 -45.74 8.81
C GLY A 32 2.76 -46.85 8.55
N CYS A 33 1.86 -46.61 7.60
CA CYS A 33 1.26 -47.69 6.83
C CYS A 33 0.97 -47.21 5.40
N PHE A 34 1.63 -47.89 4.45
CA PHE A 34 1.43 -47.80 3.01
C PHE A 34 0.23 -48.67 2.60
N THR A 35 -0.49 -48.24 1.56
CA THR A 35 -1.17 -49.01 0.49
C THR A 35 -2.15 -48.03 -0.19
N GLY A 36 -2.37 -47.96 -1.49
CA GLY A 36 -1.88 -48.67 -2.65
C GLY A 36 -2.71 -48.23 -3.87
N PHE A 37 -2.06 -48.21 -5.04
CA PHE A 37 -2.61 -48.43 -6.39
C PHE A 37 -3.67 -47.51 -7.02
N GLY A 38 -3.33 -47.00 -8.21
CA GLY A 38 -4.31 -46.47 -9.17
C GLY A 38 -3.76 -45.70 -10.36
N ARG A 39 -2.69 -46.18 -11.04
CA ARG A 39 -2.32 -45.64 -12.35
C ARG A 39 -3.32 -46.14 -13.40
N ARG A 40 -3.87 -45.24 -14.22
CA ARG A 40 -4.30 -45.57 -15.59
C ARG A 40 -3.83 -44.49 -16.55
N LEU A 41 -2.82 -44.88 -17.33
CA LEU A 41 -2.39 -44.26 -18.57
C LEU A 41 -3.49 -44.46 -19.64
N TRP A 42 -3.73 -43.45 -20.45
CA TRP A 42 -4.20 -43.63 -21.83
C TRP A 42 -3.31 -42.84 -22.77
N THR A 43 -2.71 -43.56 -23.70
CA THR A 43 -1.79 -43.10 -24.73
C THR A 43 -2.49 -43.00 -26.08
N LYS A 44 -2.10 -41.97 -26.83
CA LYS A 44 -1.90 -41.90 -28.29
C LYS A 44 -3.10 -42.03 -29.24
N GLY A 45 -3.14 -41.06 -30.15
CA GLY A 45 -3.79 -41.14 -31.45
C GLY A 45 -3.36 -39.96 -32.31
N LEU A 46 -2.12 -40.00 -32.83
CA LEU A 46 -1.69 -39.21 -33.98
C LEU A 46 -2.10 -40.00 -35.22
N ASP A 47 -2.88 -39.39 -36.12
CA ASP A 47 -2.93 -39.87 -37.49
C ASP A 47 -2.93 -38.69 -38.47
N ARG A 48 -2.05 -38.80 -39.46
CA ARG A 48 -1.89 -37.89 -40.60
C ARG A 48 -2.52 -38.61 -41.77
N ASP A 49 -3.48 -38.00 -42.45
CA ASP A 49 -3.43 -37.93 -43.91
C ASP A 49 -4.43 -36.94 -44.51
N ARG A 50 -3.99 -36.32 -45.60
CA ARG A 50 -4.64 -35.27 -46.40
C ARG A 50 -5.34 -35.94 -47.61
N PRO A 51 -6.32 -35.30 -48.28
CA PRO A 51 -5.93 -34.41 -49.37
C PRO A 51 -6.83 -33.17 -49.59
N ARG A 52 -6.33 -32.30 -50.47
CA ARG A 52 -6.84 -30.97 -50.85
C ARG A 52 -8.08 -31.03 -51.75
N SER A 53 -8.93 -30.01 -51.59
CA SER A 53 -9.41 -29.05 -52.62
C SER A 53 -10.90 -28.78 -52.47
N HIS A 54 -11.27 -27.50 -52.44
CA HIS A 54 -12.31 -26.90 -53.27
C HIS A 54 -12.40 -25.40 -52.92
N ARG A 55 -12.13 -24.56 -53.92
CA ARG A 55 -12.52 -23.15 -53.95
C ARG A 55 -14.04 -23.10 -54.09
N ALA A 56 -14.71 -22.28 -53.27
CA ALA A 56 -15.98 -21.68 -53.62
C ALA A 56 -16.06 -20.30 -52.97
N ALA A 57 -16.29 -19.29 -53.80
CA ALA A 57 -16.56 -17.92 -53.42
C ALA A 57 -17.92 -17.84 -52.71
N ALA A 58 -18.03 -16.97 -51.70
CA ALA A 58 -19.31 -16.51 -51.18
C ALA A 58 -19.23 -15.00 -50.91
N LEU A 59 -20.25 -14.33 -51.41
CA LEU A 59 -20.49 -12.90 -51.47
C LEU A 59 -20.71 -12.28 -50.09
N GLY A 60 -20.44 -10.99 -49.98
CA GLY A 60 -20.50 -10.23 -48.75
C GLY A 60 -21.91 -10.01 -48.21
N THR A 61 -21.95 -9.82 -46.89
CA THR A 61 -22.99 -9.06 -46.18
C THR A 61 -22.28 -8.26 -45.09
N GLY A 62 -22.58 -6.96 -45.05
CA GLY A 62 -21.85 -5.94 -44.29
C GLY A 62 -21.67 -6.25 -42.80
N GLY A 63 -20.43 -6.12 -42.34
CA GLY A 63 -20.12 -5.86 -40.94
C GLY A 63 -19.74 -4.40 -40.83
N SER A 64 -20.54 -3.62 -40.10
CA SER A 64 -20.18 -2.27 -39.68
C SER A 64 -18.79 -2.31 -39.02
N GLU A 65 -17.82 -1.60 -39.58
CA GLU A 65 -16.59 -1.26 -38.87
C GLU A 65 -17.01 -0.51 -37.61
N ARG A 66 -16.96 -1.21 -36.46
CA ARG A 66 -16.89 -0.52 -35.19
C ARG A 66 -15.49 0.08 -35.15
N GLU A 67 -15.42 1.34 -35.55
CA GLU A 67 -14.34 2.24 -35.21
C GLU A 67 -14.12 2.13 -33.70
N VAL A 68 -13.09 1.37 -33.31
CA VAL A 68 -12.61 1.39 -31.94
C VAL A 68 -11.94 2.74 -31.80
N ILE A 69 -12.68 3.72 -31.30
CA ILE A 69 -12.15 5.00 -30.87
C ILE A 69 -11.14 4.68 -29.79
N GLY A 70 -9.87 4.59 -30.18
CA GLY A 70 -8.76 4.47 -29.27
C GLY A 70 -8.79 5.72 -28.40
N VAL A 71 -9.24 5.57 -27.15
CA VAL A 71 -9.05 6.60 -26.14
C VAL A 71 -7.54 6.68 -25.90
N SER A 72 -6.87 7.54 -26.68
CA SER A 72 -5.52 7.95 -26.35
C SER A 72 -5.65 8.77 -25.07
N VAL A 73 -5.34 8.16 -23.93
CA VAL A 73 -5.14 8.91 -22.70
C VAL A 73 -3.86 9.71 -22.93
N ARG A 74 -3.98 10.94 -23.46
CA ARG A 74 -2.87 11.88 -23.49
C ARG A 74 -2.50 12.13 -22.04
N ARG A 75 -1.30 11.72 -21.65
CA ARG A 75 -0.71 12.19 -20.40
C ARG A 75 -0.41 13.67 -20.61
N THR A 76 -1.25 14.54 -20.08
CA THR A 76 -1.00 15.97 -20.12
C THR A 76 0.23 16.23 -19.24
N VAL A 77 1.33 16.65 -19.86
CA VAL A 77 2.55 17.03 -19.16
C VAL A 77 2.25 18.28 -18.33
N CYS A 78 2.73 18.34 -17.08
CA CYS A 78 2.61 19.55 -16.27
C CYS A 78 3.32 20.72 -16.96
N THR A 79 2.65 21.86 -16.97
CA THR A 79 3.11 23.13 -17.54
C THR A 79 3.92 23.93 -16.52
N ASP A 80 4.63 24.97 -16.97
CA ASP A 80 5.29 25.92 -16.06
C ASP A 80 4.28 26.62 -15.12
N GLU A 81 3.05 26.80 -15.61
CA GLU A 81 1.96 27.33 -14.78
C GLU A 81 1.56 26.33 -13.68
N ASP A 82 1.49 25.03 -13.99
CA ASP A 82 1.24 24.00 -12.97
C ASP A 82 2.34 24.00 -11.91
N LEU A 83 3.60 24.14 -12.33
CA LEU A 83 4.74 24.19 -11.42
C LEU A 83 4.67 25.42 -10.51
N LYS A 84 4.30 26.59 -11.05
CA LYS A 84 4.10 27.81 -10.27
C LYS A 84 3.05 27.60 -9.18
N TRP A 85 1.88 27.05 -9.52
CA TRP A 85 0.80 26.88 -8.56
C TRP A 85 1.07 25.75 -7.56
N MET A 86 1.78 24.69 -7.96
CA MET A 86 2.20 23.66 -7.01
C MET A 86 3.26 24.17 -6.03
N ARG A 87 4.23 24.99 -6.46
CA ARG A 87 5.15 25.66 -5.53
C ARG A 87 4.41 26.50 -4.51
N ARG A 88 3.38 27.23 -4.94
CA ARG A 88 2.49 27.96 -4.02
C ARG A 88 1.79 27.02 -3.03
N ALA A 89 1.30 25.87 -3.50
CA ALA A 89 0.72 24.85 -2.62
C ALA A 89 1.73 24.28 -1.61
N VAL A 90 3.00 24.07 -2.00
CA VAL A 90 4.09 23.65 -1.09
C VAL A 90 4.35 24.70 0.00
N GLU A 91 4.45 25.98 -0.37
CA GLU A 91 4.62 27.08 0.59
C GLU A 91 3.48 27.14 1.61
N LEU A 92 2.23 26.91 1.18
CA LEU A 92 1.07 26.83 2.05
C LEU A 92 1.15 25.58 2.94
N GLY A 93 1.54 24.44 2.39
CA GLY A 93 1.67 23.17 3.11
C GLY A 93 2.62 23.26 4.31
N ARG A 94 3.69 24.05 4.21
CA ARG A 94 4.64 24.33 5.30
C ARG A 94 4.04 25.09 6.48
N GLN A 95 2.87 25.70 6.32
CA GLN A 95 2.11 26.35 7.40
C GLN A 95 1.16 25.39 8.11
N SER A 96 1.15 24.11 7.72
CA SER A 96 0.29 23.07 8.31
C SER A 96 0.50 22.99 9.81
N VAL A 97 -0.62 22.98 10.54
CA VAL A 97 -0.62 22.79 11.99
C VAL A 97 -1.06 21.34 12.27
N PRO A 98 -0.21 20.50 12.87
CA PRO A 98 -0.62 19.18 13.31
C PRO A 98 -1.67 19.29 14.42
N GLU A 99 -2.55 18.29 14.50
CA GLU A 99 -3.52 18.26 15.60
C GLU A 99 -2.81 17.93 16.93
N PRO A 100 -3.30 18.44 18.07
CA PRO A 100 -2.79 18.02 19.38
C PRO A 100 -2.81 16.50 19.51
N GLY A 101 -1.67 15.89 19.84
CA GLY A 101 -1.52 14.45 19.97
C GLY A 101 -1.31 13.69 18.65
N ARG A 102 -1.19 14.38 17.51
CA ARG A 102 -0.94 13.78 16.19
C ARG A 102 0.22 14.48 15.48
N SER A 103 1.44 14.26 16.00
CA SER A 103 2.68 14.87 15.48
C SER A 103 3.11 14.34 14.10
N ASP A 104 2.54 13.21 13.68
CA ASP A 104 2.79 12.50 12.42
C ASP A 104 1.80 12.89 11.30
N ALA A 105 1.05 13.98 11.47
CA ALA A 105 0.14 14.46 10.44
C ALA A 105 0.89 14.98 9.19
N PRO A 106 0.36 14.78 7.98
CA PRO A 106 1.01 15.27 6.77
C PRO A 106 0.96 16.79 6.69
N THR A 107 1.97 17.37 6.03
CA THR A 107 1.96 18.76 5.59
C THR A 107 1.24 18.86 4.25
N VAL A 108 0.10 19.55 4.23
CA VAL A 108 -0.76 19.61 3.03
C VAL A 108 -1.15 21.05 2.73
N GLY A 109 -0.87 21.49 1.51
CA GLY A 109 -1.34 22.76 0.97
C GLY A 109 -2.15 22.56 -0.31
N VAL A 110 -3.08 23.48 -0.56
CA VAL A 110 -3.97 23.44 -1.71
C VAL A 110 -4.22 24.83 -2.29
N VAL A 111 -4.28 24.90 -3.62
CA VAL A 111 -4.63 26.10 -4.39
C VAL A 111 -5.69 25.72 -5.43
N VAL A 112 -6.75 26.52 -5.56
CA VAL A 112 -7.76 26.39 -6.62
C VAL A 112 -7.63 27.54 -7.58
N VAL A 113 -7.47 27.24 -8.87
CA VAL A 113 -7.24 28.23 -9.94
C VAL A 113 -8.25 28.03 -11.06
N ARG A 114 -8.73 29.12 -11.64
CA ARG A 114 -9.47 29.12 -12.91
C ARG A 114 -8.98 30.26 -13.78
N GLU A 115 -8.66 29.97 -15.03
CA GLU A 115 -8.20 30.98 -16.01
C GLU A 115 -7.03 31.84 -15.49
N GLY A 116 -6.03 31.17 -14.88
CA GLY A 116 -4.86 31.82 -14.29
C GLY A 116 -5.12 32.64 -13.02
N LYS A 117 -6.35 32.67 -12.50
CA LYS A 117 -6.73 33.39 -11.27
C LYS A 117 -6.96 32.44 -10.12
N VAL A 118 -6.35 32.76 -8.98
CA VAL A 118 -6.58 32.05 -7.73
C VAL A 118 -8.00 32.33 -7.25
N LEU A 119 -8.80 31.28 -7.09
CA LEU A 119 -10.13 31.34 -6.47
C LEU A 119 -10.03 31.15 -4.96
N GLY A 120 -9.03 30.42 -4.48
CA GLY A 120 -8.71 30.31 -3.07
C GLY A 120 -7.50 29.43 -2.78
N GLU A 121 -7.00 29.56 -1.56
CA GLU A 121 -5.78 28.91 -1.04
C GLU A 121 -6.03 28.43 0.38
N SER A 122 -5.42 27.30 0.75
CA SER A 122 -5.52 26.78 2.11
C SER A 122 -4.39 25.81 2.42
N TRP A 123 -4.29 25.44 3.69
CA TRP A 123 -3.41 24.39 4.19
C TRP A 123 -4.09 23.61 5.31
N ARG A 124 -3.50 22.48 5.70
CA ARG A 124 -4.04 21.64 6.76
C ARG A 124 -4.12 22.42 8.08
N GLY A 125 -5.31 22.46 8.67
CA GLY A 125 -5.58 23.18 9.91
C GLY A 125 -6.00 24.65 9.74
N ALA A 126 -5.92 25.24 8.54
CA ALA A 126 -6.31 26.64 8.31
C ALA A 126 -7.79 26.91 8.62
N GLY A 127 -8.69 25.98 8.26
CA GLY A 127 -10.12 26.06 8.57
C GLY A 127 -10.49 25.58 9.99
N GLY A 128 -9.49 25.34 10.84
CA GLY A 128 -9.64 24.81 12.18
C GLY A 128 -9.06 23.41 12.37
N PRO A 129 -8.91 22.95 13.63
CA PRO A 129 -8.28 21.67 13.95
C PRO A 129 -8.95 20.49 13.25
N GLY A 130 -8.15 19.59 12.69
CA GLY A 130 -8.64 18.36 12.06
C GLY A 130 -9.32 18.51 10.69
N LEU A 131 -9.22 19.69 10.08
CA LEU A 131 -9.61 19.87 8.68
C LEU A 131 -8.42 19.64 7.75
N HIS A 132 -8.67 18.84 6.71
CA HIS A 132 -7.76 18.71 5.58
C HIS A 132 -7.74 20.03 4.81
N ALA A 133 -6.65 20.29 4.09
CA ALA A 133 -6.45 21.53 3.36
C ALA A 133 -7.60 21.76 2.35
N GLU A 134 -7.91 20.75 1.53
CA GLU A 134 -8.99 20.81 0.53
C GLU A 134 -10.34 20.93 1.20
N TYR A 135 -10.56 20.22 2.32
CA TYR A 135 -11.82 20.30 3.04
C TYR A 135 -12.08 21.72 3.53
N GLY A 136 -11.11 22.34 4.21
CA GLY A 136 -11.22 23.70 4.72
C GLY A 136 -11.39 24.73 3.60
N LEU A 137 -10.67 24.56 2.49
CA LEU A 137 -10.80 25.44 1.33
C LEU A 137 -12.19 25.37 0.69
N LEU A 138 -12.73 24.16 0.53
CA LEU A 138 -14.05 24.01 -0.08
C LEU A 138 -15.17 24.54 0.82
N GLU A 139 -15.00 24.55 2.14
CA GLU A 139 -15.94 25.24 3.05
C GLU A 139 -15.85 26.77 2.89
N SER A 140 -14.65 27.35 2.84
CA SER A 140 -14.50 28.80 2.67
C SER A 140 -14.96 29.30 1.30
N LEU A 141 -15.01 28.41 0.31
CA LEU A 141 -15.49 28.68 -1.04
C LEU A 141 -16.94 28.21 -1.27
N ALA A 142 -17.75 28.01 -0.23
CA ALA A 142 -19.11 27.46 -0.36
C ALA A 142 -19.94 28.13 -1.48
N ASP A 143 -19.89 29.46 -1.56
CA ASP A 143 -20.65 30.28 -2.51
C ASP A 143 -19.91 30.56 -3.85
N THR A 144 -18.72 30.00 -4.04
CA THR A 144 -17.90 30.21 -5.25
C THR A 144 -18.06 29.07 -6.26
N ASP A 145 -18.44 29.38 -7.51
CA ASP A 145 -18.51 28.36 -8.56
C ASP A 145 -17.11 27.84 -8.94
N LEU A 146 -16.87 26.53 -8.73
CA LEU A 146 -15.60 25.86 -9.03
C LEU A 146 -15.64 25.02 -10.32
N ARG A 147 -16.76 25.06 -11.06
CA ARG A 147 -16.85 24.39 -12.36
C ARG A 147 -15.73 24.85 -13.27
N GLY A 148 -15.02 23.89 -13.87
CA GLY A 148 -13.91 24.16 -14.78
C GLY A 148 -12.59 24.53 -14.10
N ALA A 149 -12.53 24.61 -12.76
CA ALA A 149 -11.31 24.96 -12.06
C ALA A 149 -10.31 23.81 -12.02
N THR A 150 -9.03 24.15 -11.85
CA THR A 150 -7.93 23.23 -11.54
C THR A 150 -7.57 23.33 -10.07
N VAL A 151 -7.39 22.19 -9.41
CA VAL A 151 -6.94 22.11 -8.02
C VAL A 151 -5.51 21.59 -7.95
N TYR A 152 -4.63 22.30 -7.29
CA TYR A 152 -3.26 21.88 -7.01
C TYR A 152 -3.18 21.48 -5.53
N THR A 153 -2.87 20.23 -5.23
CA THR A 153 -2.75 19.72 -3.86
C THR A 153 -1.45 18.97 -3.67
N THR A 154 -0.76 19.20 -2.55
CA THR A 154 0.55 18.58 -2.31
C THR A 154 0.46 17.09 -1.99
N LEU A 155 -0.67 16.61 -1.46
CA LEU A 155 -0.93 15.20 -1.13
C LEU A 155 -2.20 14.72 -1.85
N GLU A 156 -2.27 13.43 -2.19
CA GLU A 156 -3.47 12.82 -2.79
C GLU A 156 -4.75 13.12 -1.97
N PRO A 157 -5.83 13.63 -2.60
CA PRO A 157 -7.10 13.87 -1.92
C PRO A 157 -7.66 12.59 -1.30
N CYS A 158 -8.04 12.63 -0.03
CA CYS A 158 -8.50 11.43 0.66
C CYS A 158 -9.80 10.84 0.05
N SER A 159 -9.88 9.50 0.02
CA SER A 159 -11.05 8.72 -0.40
C SER A 159 -11.99 8.33 0.75
N ARG A 160 -11.56 8.49 2.01
CA ARG A 160 -12.29 8.06 3.21
C ARG A 160 -12.18 9.10 4.32
N ARG A 161 -13.28 9.35 5.05
CA ARG A 161 -13.35 10.26 6.22
C ARG A 161 -14.35 9.73 7.24
N ASN A 162 -14.10 10.02 8.51
CA ASN A 162 -15.06 9.76 9.57
C ASN A 162 -16.24 10.74 9.46
N ARG A 163 -17.46 10.21 9.57
CA ARG A 163 -18.68 11.03 9.60
C ARG A 163 -18.62 12.04 10.75
N PRO A 164 -19.19 13.24 10.59
CA PRO A 164 -20.00 13.70 9.46
C PRO A 164 -19.19 14.19 8.23
N LYS A 165 -17.86 14.26 8.33
CA LYS A 165 -17.00 14.81 7.27
C LYS A 165 -16.94 13.85 6.08
N ARG A 166 -17.02 14.39 4.87
CA ARG A 166 -16.97 13.63 3.61
C ARG A 166 -15.56 13.64 2.98
N PRO A 167 -15.19 12.61 2.19
CA PRO A 167 -13.90 12.53 1.50
C PRO A 167 -13.63 13.73 0.59
N CYS A 168 -12.37 14.16 0.51
CA CYS A 168 -12.00 15.32 -0.31
C CYS A 168 -12.18 15.01 -1.80
N ALA A 169 -11.85 13.80 -2.25
CA ALA A 169 -12.06 13.37 -3.64
C ALA A 169 -13.54 13.48 -4.08
N GLU A 170 -14.48 13.01 -3.26
CA GLU A 170 -15.92 13.14 -3.54
C GLU A 170 -16.37 14.60 -3.62
N ARG A 171 -15.91 15.43 -2.69
CA ARG A 171 -16.29 16.85 -2.67
C ARG A 171 -15.78 17.58 -3.91
N LEU A 172 -14.56 17.28 -4.37
CA LEU A 172 -14.03 17.85 -5.61
C LEU A 172 -14.90 17.48 -6.83
N ILE A 173 -15.36 16.22 -6.89
CA ILE A 173 -16.27 15.75 -7.94
C ILE A 173 -17.59 16.53 -7.92
N GLU A 174 -18.20 16.69 -6.74
CA GLU A 174 -19.46 17.42 -6.58
C GLU A 174 -19.35 18.88 -6.98
N ARG A 175 -18.19 19.49 -6.71
CA ARG A 175 -17.87 20.85 -7.11
C ARG A 175 -17.48 20.96 -8.59
N LYS A 176 -17.45 19.85 -9.32
CA LYS A 176 -17.25 19.76 -10.78
C LYS A 176 -15.95 20.44 -11.23
N VAL A 177 -14.88 20.25 -10.46
CA VAL A 177 -13.54 20.69 -10.86
C VAL A 177 -13.14 19.95 -12.13
N ALA A 178 -12.45 20.62 -13.05
CA ALA A 178 -12.04 20.01 -14.32
C ALA A 178 -10.79 19.16 -14.15
N ALA A 179 -9.84 19.62 -13.32
CA ALA A 179 -8.55 18.95 -13.15
C ALA A 179 -8.06 18.98 -11.70
N VAL A 180 -7.30 17.96 -11.32
CA VAL A 180 -6.54 17.91 -10.07
C VAL A 180 -5.09 17.55 -10.37
N VAL A 181 -4.17 18.38 -9.89
CA VAL A 181 -2.73 18.20 -10.01
C VAL A 181 -2.18 17.82 -8.64
N ILE A 182 -1.56 16.64 -8.56
CA ILE A 182 -1.17 16.01 -7.29
C ILE A 182 0.35 16.03 -7.13
N GLY A 183 0.82 16.50 -5.97
CA GLY A 183 2.23 16.49 -5.59
C GLY A 183 2.75 15.07 -5.36
N MET A 184 2.42 14.48 -4.20
CA MET A 184 2.72 13.09 -3.87
C MET A 184 1.45 12.25 -3.65
N TYR A 185 1.56 10.94 -3.85
CA TYR A 185 0.48 10.00 -3.52
C TYR A 185 0.46 9.70 -2.01
N ASP A 186 -0.72 9.40 -1.47
CA ASP A 186 -0.85 9.11 -0.04
C ASP A 186 -0.21 7.75 0.27
N PRO A 187 0.83 7.67 1.13
CA PRO A 187 1.50 6.44 1.50
C PRO A 187 0.61 5.48 2.31
N ASN A 188 -0.54 5.94 2.83
CA ASN A 188 -1.49 5.09 3.54
C ASN A 188 -2.09 4.05 2.59
N PRO A 189 -1.91 2.74 2.82
CA PRO A 189 -2.37 1.69 1.90
C PRO A 189 -3.89 1.62 1.77
N ARG A 190 -4.64 2.19 2.73
CA ARG A 190 -6.10 2.30 2.67
C ARG A 190 -6.58 3.46 1.79
N ILE A 191 -5.69 4.38 1.42
CA ILE A 191 -5.98 5.58 0.62
C ILE A 191 -5.20 5.54 -0.71
N TYR A 192 -4.04 4.88 -0.75
CA TYR A 192 -3.12 4.85 -1.87
C TYR A 192 -3.83 4.61 -3.20
N ARG A 193 -3.85 5.66 -4.04
CA ARG A 193 -4.51 5.70 -5.34
C ARG A 193 -6.02 5.46 -5.33
N GLU A 194 -6.68 5.36 -4.18
CA GLU A 194 -8.14 5.30 -4.11
C GLU A 194 -8.73 6.66 -4.47
N GLY A 195 -8.25 7.76 -3.88
CA GLY A 195 -8.73 9.10 -4.18
C GLY A 195 -8.47 9.50 -5.64
N TRP A 196 -7.29 9.15 -6.14
CA TRP A 196 -6.93 9.28 -7.55
C TRP A 196 -7.88 8.47 -8.46
N ARG A 197 -8.18 7.21 -8.12
CA ARG A 197 -9.13 6.38 -8.91
C ARG A 197 -10.52 6.97 -8.89
N THR A 198 -11.01 7.40 -7.72
CA THR A 198 -12.32 8.04 -7.57
C THR A 198 -12.46 9.27 -8.47
N LEU A 199 -11.46 10.16 -8.49
CA LEU A 199 -11.45 11.34 -9.36
C LEU A 199 -11.41 10.97 -10.85
N ARG A 200 -10.55 10.03 -11.23
CA ARG A 200 -10.42 9.55 -12.62
C ARG A 200 -11.73 8.96 -13.12
N ASP A 201 -12.36 8.10 -12.32
CA ASP A 201 -13.58 7.38 -12.70
C ASP A 201 -14.77 8.33 -12.83
N ALA A 202 -14.72 9.49 -12.18
CA ALA A 202 -15.66 10.59 -12.34
C ALA A 202 -15.33 11.54 -13.51
N GLY A 203 -14.27 11.28 -14.28
CA GLY A 203 -13.89 12.07 -15.46
C GLY A 203 -13.09 13.34 -15.17
N VAL A 204 -12.55 13.49 -13.95
CA VAL A 204 -11.64 14.60 -13.61
C VAL A 204 -10.27 14.35 -14.25
N GLU A 205 -9.70 15.36 -14.90
CA GLU A 205 -8.35 15.28 -15.46
C GLU A 205 -7.32 15.22 -14.31
N LEU A 206 -6.40 14.25 -14.36
CA LEU A 206 -5.37 14.08 -13.33
C LEU A 206 -3.98 14.29 -13.91
N ARG A 207 -3.22 15.18 -13.27
CA ARG A 207 -1.85 15.51 -13.65
C ARG A 207 -0.91 15.31 -12.46
N ASP A 208 0.35 15.04 -12.75
CA ASP A 208 1.37 14.77 -11.75
C ASP A 208 2.76 15.28 -12.15
N PHE A 209 3.59 15.64 -11.17
CA PHE A 209 4.87 16.31 -11.41
C PHE A 209 6.05 15.36 -11.64
N ALA A 210 7.10 15.91 -12.27
CA ALA A 210 8.41 15.29 -12.37
C ALA A 210 9.04 15.04 -10.98
N SER A 211 10.06 14.19 -10.93
CA SER A 211 10.68 13.65 -9.70
C SER A 211 11.18 14.71 -8.71
N ASP A 212 11.71 15.85 -9.17
CA ASP A 212 12.42 16.78 -8.29
C ASP A 212 11.48 17.53 -7.33
N LEU A 213 10.35 18.06 -7.82
CA LEU A 213 9.34 18.72 -6.96
C LEU A 213 8.66 17.70 -6.03
N ARG A 214 8.49 16.47 -6.49
CA ARG A 214 8.00 15.36 -5.66
C ARG A 214 8.93 15.08 -4.50
N ASN A 215 10.25 15.10 -4.72
CA ASN A 215 11.23 14.87 -3.67
C ASN A 215 11.16 15.93 -2.56
N GLU A 216 10.91 17.20 -2.91
CA GLU A 216 10.70 18.27 -1.92
C GLU A 216 9.45 18.00 -1.06
N ILE A 217 8.33 17.65 -1.69
CA ILE A 217 7.08 17.35 -0.98
C ILE A 217 7.22 16.08 -0.10
N LEU A 218 7.96 15.08 -0.58
CA LEU A 218 8.28 13.87 0.17
C LEU A 218 9.14 14.19 1.40
N ALA A 219 10.12 15.09 1.28
CA ALA A 219 10.96 15.53 2.40
C ALA A 219 10.12 16.28 3.45
N ASP A 220 9.24 17.18 3.03
CA ASP A 220 8.32 17.91 3.93
C ASP A 220 7.32 16.97 4.65
N ASN A 221 7.18 15.71 4.20
CA ASN A 221 6.28 14.70 4.75
C ASN A 221 6.99 13.45 5.28
N GLU A 222 8.31 13.47 5.50
CA GLU A 222 9.09 12.28 5.87
C GLU A 222 8.51 11.56 7.10
N HIS A 223 8.23 12.29 8.17
CA HIS A 223 7.67 11.71 9.40
C HIS A 223 6.28 11.09 9.19
N PHE A 224 5.45 11.71 8.34
CA PHE A 224 4.15 11.17 7.97
C PHE A 224 4.31 9.89 7.13
N ILE A 225 5.24 9.86 6.17
CA ILE A 225 5.49 8.71 5.31
C ILE A 225 6.02 7.52 6.11
N ASP A 226 6.91 7.77 7.06
CA ASP A 226 7.56 6.74 7.87
C ASP A 226 6.60 5.89 8.71
N GLN A 227 5.42 6.42 9.04
CA GLN A 227 4.39 5.65 9.74
C GLN A 227 3.76 4.55 8.86
N TYR A 228 3.83 4.69 7.53
CA TYR A 228 3.27 3.73 6.56
C TYR A 228 4.32 2.86 5.88
N ARG A 229 5.62 3.19 6.04
CA ARG A 229 6.74 2.30 5.70
C ARG A 229 6.91 1.13 6.69
N LYS A 230 6.17 1.18 7.80
CA LYS A 230 6.17 0.21 8.90
C LYS A 230 4.77 -0.37 9.05
N GLY A 231 4.63 -1.69 8.97
CA GLY A 231 3.41 -2.38 9.37
C GLY A 231 3.43 -2.64 10.87
N ILE A 232 2.31 -2.44 11.57
CA ILE A 232 2.16 -2.74 13.00
C ILE A 232 1.13 -3.87 13.17
N GLY A 233 1.48 -4.92 13.92
CA GLY A 233 0.50 -5.86 14.48
C GLY A 233 0.68 -7.34 14.10
N PRO A 234 -0.10 -8.24 14.74
CA PRO A 234 -0.10 -9.67 14.45
C PRO A 234 -0.68 -9.98 13.06
N GLU A 235 -1.53 -9.11 12.51
CA GLU A 235 -2.01 -9.16 11.12
C GLU A 235 -2.16 -7.75 10.55
N GLY A 236 -2.03 -7.59 9.22
CA GLY A 236 -2.25 -6.31 8.56
C GLY A 236 -2.16 -6.36 7.04
N THR A 237 -2.26 -5.21 6.40
CA THR A 237 -2.11 -5.05 4.94
C THR A 237 -1.29 -3.82 4.62
N ALA A 238 -0.56 -3.87 3.50
CA ALA A 238 0.22 -2.75 3.00
C ALA A 238 0.22 -2.71 1.46
N ALA A 239 0.44 -1.54 0.91
CA ALA A 239 0.56 -1.29 -0.53
C ALA A 239 1.67 -0.27 -0.72
N PHE A 240 2.68 -0.58 -1.53
CA PHE A 240 3.82 0.30 -1.73
C PHE A 240 4.46 0.05 -3.10
N ASP A 241 5.23 1.03 -3.56
CA ASP A 241 5.99 0.92 -4.80
C ASP A 241 7.29 0.13 -4.55
N TYR A 242 7.44 -1.03 -5.18
CA TYR A 242 8.58 -1.91 -4.96
C TYR A 242 9.84 -1.49 -5.74
N MET A 243 9.77 -0.48 -6.61
CA MET A 243 10.95 0.12 -7.25
C MET A 243 11.52 1.28 -6.43
N GLN A 244 10.76 1.78 -5.45
CA GLN A 244 11.21 2.78 -4.50
C GLN A 244 11.77 2.11 -3.24
N ASN A 245 12.70 2.78 -2.55
CA ASN A 245 13.32 2.28 -1.31
C ASN A 245 13.93 0.87 -1.44
N ASP A 246 14.44 0.54 -2.64
CA ASP A 246 14.94 -0.81 -2.98
C ASP A 246 13.90 -1.93 -2.71
N GLY A 247 12.61 -1.57 -2.75
CA GLY A 247 11.50 -2.46 -2.45
C GLY A 247 11.41 -2.92 -1.00
N ARG A 248 12.08 -2.23 -0.06
CA ARG A 248 12.08 -2.62 1.36
C ARG A 248 10.83 -2.15 2.09
N PHE A 249 10.26 -3.05 2.89
CA PHE A 249 9.13 -2.80 3.79
C PHE A 249 9.34 -3.54 5.11
N GLU A 250 9.14 -2.86 6.25
CA GLU A 250 9.38 -3.43 7.58
C GLU A 250 8.06 -3.72 8.30
N ILE A 251 7.90 -4.93 8.84
CA ILE A 251 6.75 -5.34 9.66
C ILE A 251 7.21 -5.45 11.11
N ARG A 252 6.55 -4.74 12.03
CA ARG A 252 6.87 -4.73 13.46
C ARG A 252 5.69 -5.25 14.29
N SER A 253 5.98 -5.91 15.42
CA SER A 253 5.00 -6.14 16.47
C SER A 253 5.12 -5.06 17.55
N GLU A 254 3.99 -4.66 18.15
CA GLU A 254 3.95 -3.84 19.36
C GLU A 254 3.52 -4.72 20.54
N GLY A 255 4.25 -4.68 21.67
CA GLY A 255 3.91 -5.41 22.90
C GLY A 255 5.10 -6.12 23.56
N SER A 256 4.84 -7.05 24.48
CA SER A 256 5.91 -7.84 25.12
C SER A 256 6.57 -8.79 24.12
N GLY A 257 7.69 -8.35 23.54
CA GLY A 257 8.45 -9.10 22.53
C GLY A 257 8.55 -8.36 21.19
N ASP A 258 8.96 -7.08 21.20
CA ASP A 258 9.20 -6.27 20.00
C ASP A 258 9.99 -7.06 18.95
N ALA A 259 9.31 -7.42 17.85
CA ALA A 259 9.88 -8.16 16.74
C ALA A 259 9.81 -7.31 15.47
N SER A 260 10.87 -7.32 14.68
CA SER A 260 10.92 -6.64 13.38
C SER A 260 11.33 -7.61 12.27
N PHE A 261 10.55 -7.62 11.20
CA PHE A 261 10.77 -8.41 9.99
C PHE A 261 10.92 -7.46 8.81
N VAL A 262 12.14 -7.38 8.27
CA VAL A 262 12.40 -6.67 7.02
C VAL A 262 12.02 -7.58 5.85
N THR A 263 11.21 -7.05 4.95
CA THR A 263 10.86 -7.69 3.67
C THR A 263 11.38 -6.83 2.54
N GLN A 264 11.71 -7.45 1.42
CA GLN A 264 12.20 -6.77 0.23
C GLN A 264 11.64 -7.43 -1.02
N TRP A 265 11.32 -6.59 -2.00
CA TRP A 265 10.51 -6.97 -3.15
C TRP A 265 11.10 -6.43 -4.44
N SER A 266 11.22 -7.26 -5.47
CA SER A 266 11.69 -6.80 -6.78
C SER A 266 10.95 -7.45 -7.94
N MET A 267 11.01 -6.78 -9.08
CA MET A 267 10.31 -7.19 -10.29
C MET A 267 10.69 -8.61 -10.72
N LYS A 268 9.68 -9.42 -11.01
CA LYS A 268 9.85 -10.74 -11.64
C LYS A 268 9.08 -10.86 -12.94
N GLY A 269 7.79 -10.52 -12.93
CA GLY A 269 6.94 -10.64 -14.12
C GLY A 269 5.50 -10.22 -13.85
N ARG A 270 4.65 -10.35 -14.87
CA ARG A 270 3.23 -9.99 -14.74
C ARG A 270 2.58 -10.90 -13.68
N ARG A 271 2.05 -10.30 -12.60
CA ARG A 271 1.43 -11.00 -11.45
C ARG A 271 2.40 -11.83 -10.59
N SER A 272 3.71 -11.57 -10.69
CA SER A 272 4.74 -12.30 -9.94
C SER A 272 5.82 -11.34 -9.46
N ILE A 273 6.30 -11.52 -8.24
CA ILE A 273 7.31 -10.69 -7.60
C ILE A 273 8.36 -11.55 -6.89
N HIS A 274 9.61 -11.11 -6.86
CA HIS A 274 10.63 -11.74 -6.03
C HIS A 274 10.50 -11.22 -4.60
N ALA A 275 10.47 -12.13 -3.64
CA ALA A 275 10.51 -11.87 -2.20
C ALA A 275 11.87 -12.29 -1.63
N TYR A 276 12.49 -11.43 -0.85
CA TYR A 276 13.77 -11.65 -0.15
C TYR A 276 13.87 -10.69 1.04
N ASP A 277 14.82 -10.86 1.96
CA ASP A 277 15.00 -9.96 3.12
C ASP A 277 16.41 -9.33 3.19
N GLY A 278 17.21 -9.56 2.14
CA GLY A 278 18.59 -9.11 2.01
C GLY A 278 19.62 -9.91 2.83
N THR A 279 19.21 -10.77 3.77
CA THR A 279 20.13 -11.40 4.74
C THR A 279 19.86 -12.88 5.00
N ASN A 280 18.60 -13.27 5.25
CA ASN A 280 18.21 -14.64 5.55
C ASN A 280 17.55 -15.35 4.35
N LYS A 281 17.15 -16.59 4.63
CA LYS A 281 16.41 -17.44 3.72
C LYS A 281 14.92 -17.09 3.78
N VAL A 282 14.26 -17.16 2.63
CA VAL A 282 12.82 -16.94 2.48
C VAL A 282 12.16 -18.20 1.94
N ALA A 283 10.99 -18.54 2.48
CA ALA A 283 10.18 -19.65 2.02
C ALA A 283 8.96 -19.17 1.23
N HIS A 284 8.43 -20.04 0.38
CA HIS A 284 7.14 -19.88 -0.27
C HIS A 284 6.24 -20.99 0.25
N ALA A 285 5.14 -20.64 0.91
CA ALA A 285 4.13 -21.60 1.34
C ALA A 285 3.34 -22.06 0.10
N ARG A 286 3.88 -23.06 -0.59
CA ARG A 286 3.30 -23.57 -1.84
C ARG A 286 1.88 -24.08 -1.55
N TYR A 287 0.95 -23.73 -2.43
CA TYR A 287 -0.46 -24.12 -2.39
C TYR A 287 -1.32 -23.44 -1.31
N ALA A 288 -0.72 -22.72 -0.35
CA ALA A 288 -1.47 -21.94 0.60
C ALA A 288 -1.90 -20.59 -0.02
N THR A 289 -3.18 -20.25 0.13
CA THR A 289 -3.76 -18.97 -0.32
C THR A 289 -4.31 -18.12 0.84
N SER A 290 -4.47 -18.73 2.00
CA SER A 290 -4.84 -18.09 3.27
C SER A 290 -3.80 -18.40 4.35
N PHE A 291 -3.74 -17.59 5.41
CA PHE A 291 -2.78 -17.81 6.49
C PHE A 291 -3.10 -19.06 7.32
N ASP A 292 -4.39 -19.39 7.44
CA ASP A 292 -4.86 -20.57 8.20
C ASP A 292 -4.46 -21.89 7.53
N GLU A 293 -4.17 -21.90 6.23
CA GLU A 293 -3.66 -23.08 5.50
C GLU A 293 -2.17 -23.37 5.78
N VAL A 294 -1.48 -22.48 6.49
CA VAL A 294 -0.10 -22.69 6.91
C VAL A 294 -0.12 -23.11 8.37
N ASP A 295 -0.09 -24.41 8.67
CA ASP A 295 -0.13 -24.86 10.08
C ASP A 295 1.20 -24.58 10.80
N ASP A 296 2.31 -25.07 10.23
CA ASP A 296 3.67 -24.87 10.74
C ASP A 296 4.55 -24.14 9.70
N PRO A 297 4.83 -22.84 9.88
CA PRO A 297 5.71 -22.09 8.99
C PRO A 297 7.16 -22.61 9.02
N GLY A 298 7.59 -23.23 10.12
CA GLY A 298 8.95 -23.74 10.31
C GLY A 298 9.27 -24.95 9.43
N ALA A 299 8.25 -25.72 9.05
CA ALA A 299 8.37 -26.90 8.19
C ALA A 299 8.56 -26.56 6.69
N LEU A 300 8.46 -25.28 6.31
CA LEU A 300 8.57 -24.86 4.92
C LEU A 300 10.02 -24.89 4.40
N ASP A 301 10.17 -24.91 3.07
CA ASP A 301 11.48 -24.94 2.42
C ASP A 301 12.16 -23.55 2.42
N PHE A 302 13.12 -23.36 3.34
CA PHE A 302 14.00 -22.18 3.44
C PHE A 302 15.38 -22.39 2.80
N SER A 303 15.50 -23.12 1.69
CA SER A 303 16.80 -23.31 1.01
C SER A 303 17.30 -22.08 0.21
N SER A 304 16.42 -21.15 -0.15
CA SER A 304 16.74 -20.01 -1.02
C SER A 304 16.69 -18.65 -0.29
N ASN A 305 17.53 -17.70 -0.73
CA ASN A 305 17.49 -16.30 -0.27
C ASN A 305 16.41 -15.48 -0.99
N SER A 306 15.90 -15.97 -2.11
CA SER A 306 14.84 -15.32 -2.88
C SER A 306 13.80 -16.33 -3.32
N ARG A 307 12.52 -15.95 -3.23
CA ARG A 307 11.41 -16.77 -3.70
C ARG A 307 10.55 -15.98 -4.68
N PRO A 308 10.22 -16.58 -5.83
CA PRO A 308 9.18 -16.04 -6.67
C PRO A 308 7.81 -16.28 -6.04
N ILE A 309 7.02 -15.23 -5.87
CA ILE A 309 5.68 -15.28 -5.30
C ILE A 309 4.71 -14.73 -6.34
N ASN A 310 3.68 -15.51 -6.67
CA ASN A 310 2.61 -15.05 -7.55
C ASN A 310 1.54 -14.33 -6.73
N GLU A 311 0.70 -13.53 -7.39
CA GLU A 311 -0.54 -13.02 -6.76
C GLU A 311 -1.34 -14.18 -6.14
N GLY A 312 -1.76 -14.01 -4.89
CA GLY A 312 -2.40 -15.00 -4.03
C GLY A 312 -1.44 -15.88 -3.22
N GLY A 313 -0.14 -15.91 -3.56
CA GLY A 313 0.86 -16.72 -2.87
C GLY A 313 1.40 -16.05 -1.61
N ILE A 314 1.96 -16.88 -0.71
CA ILE A 314 2.46 -16.45 0.60
C ILE A 314 3.97 -16.66 0.70
N ALA A 315 4.71 -15.56 0.88
CA ALA A 315 6.10 -15.58 1.30
C ALA A 315 6.17 -15.76 2.83
N VAL A 316 7.17 -16.49 3.32
CA VAL A 316 7.42 -16.61 4.76
C VAL A 316 8.84 -16.15 5.06
N PHE A 317 8.93 -15.15 5.93
CA PHE A 317 10.16 -14.58 6.45
C PHE A 317 10.37 -15.07 7.89
N ARG A 318 11.61 -15.15 8.34
CA ARG A 318 11.95 -15.64 9.68
C ARG A 318 13.10 -14.87 10.30
N ASN A 319 13.08 -14.76 11.62
CA ASN A 319 14.20 -14.25 12.42
C ASN A 319 14.19 -14.96 13.79
N SER A 320 14.98 -14.47 14.74
CA SER A 320 15.01 -15.01 16.11
C SER A 320 13.68 -14.87 16.87
N ALA A 321 12.86 -13.88 16.52
CA ALA A 321 11.59 -13.60 17.17
C ALA A 321 10.41 -14.45 16.62
N GLY A 322 10.53 -15.04 15.43
CA GLY A 322 9.48 -15.90 14.87
C GLY A 322 9.39 -15.84 13.35
N TYR A 323 8.16 -15.76 12.84
CA TYR A 323 7.85 -15.76 11.41
C TYR A 323 6.92 -14.62 11.01
N ALA A 324 7.13 -14.07 9.82
CA ALA A 324 6.17 -13.19 9.15
C ALA A 324 5.68 -13.87 7.87
N LEU A 325 4.40 -14.21 7.83
CA LEU A 325 3.72 -14.72 6.64
C LEU A 325 3.21 -13.51 5.87
N VAL A 326 3.54 -13.40 4.59
CA VAL A 326 3.21 -12.24 3.75
C VAL A 326 2.61 -12.72 2.44
N ARG A 327 1.30 -12.53 2.29
CA ARG A 327 0.57 -12.83 1.06
C ARG A 327 0.69 -11.68 0.08
N VAL A 328 0.95 -11.99 -1.19
CA VAL A 328 0.95 -11.00 -2.27
C VAL A 328 -0.46 -10.91 -2.85
N ASP A 329 -1.25 -9.93 -2.43
CA ASP A 329 -2.62 -9.74 -2.92
C ASP A 329 -2.63 -9.20 -4.36
N LYS A 330 -1.67 -8.33 -4.71
CA LYS A 330 -1.59 -7.73 -6.04
C LYS A 330 -0.17 -7.36 -6.43
N VAL A 331 0.18 -7.58 -7.70
CA VAL A 331 1.40 -7.03 -8.32
C VAL A 331 1.00 -6.22 -9.54
N LEU A 332 1.17 -4.91 -9.45
CA LEU A 332 1.06 -4.00 -10.59
C LEU A 332 2.45 -3.79 -11.15
N SER A 333 2.68 -4.32 -12.34
CA SER A 333 3.88 -4.03 -13.15
C SER A 333 3.38 -3.44 -14.45
N GLY A 334 3.84 -2.24 -14.80
CA GLY A 334 3.51 -1.66 -16.10
C GLY A 334 3.95 -2.56 -17.27
N PRO A 335 3.38 -2.40 -18.48
CA PRO A 335 3.62 -3.28 -19.61
C PRO A 335 5.07 -3.39 -20.12
N ARG A 336 5.99 -2.50 -19.72
CA ARG A 336 7.43 -2.49 -20.11
C ARG A 336 8.35 -2.21 -18.91
N TYR A 337 9.63 -2.58 -19.03
CA TYR A 337 10.69 -2.18 -18.09
C TYR A 337 10.80 -0.65 -18.07
N GLY A 338 10.62 -0.02 -16.89
CA GLY A 338 10.63 1.44 -16.74
C GLY A 338 9.27 2.14 -16.86
N ASP A 339 8.15 1.45 -16.65
CA ASP A 339 6.81 2.02 -16.74
C ASP A 339 6.23 2.39 -15.35
N ASP A 340 5.54 3.54 -15.24
CA ASP A 340 5.38 4.36 -14.03
C ASP A 340 4.40 3.84 -12.94
N ARG A 341 4.10 2.53 -12.93
CA ARG A 341 3.25 1.92 -11.88
C ARG A 341 3.80 0.56 -11.49
N THR A 342 4.64 0.55 -10.48
CA THR A 342 5.28 -0.65 -9.89
C THR A 342 4.86 -0.83 -8.44
N GLU A 343 3.61 -1.23 -8.20
CA GLU A 343 3.03 -1.37 -6.85
C GLU A 343 2.90 -2.85 -6.48
N VAL A 344 3.20 -3.20 -5.23
CA VAL A 344 2.79 -4.47 -4.63
C VAL A 344 1.81 -4.21 -3.50
N ARG A 345 0.73 -5.00 -3.44
CA ARG A 345 -0.17 -5.07 -2.29
C ARG A 345 0.07 -6.36 -1.57
N ILE A 346 0.22 -6.27 -0.27
CA ILE A 346 0.46 -7.40 0.61
C ILE A 346 -0.54 -7.43 1.77
N ALA A 347 -0.83 -8.64 2.24
CA ALA A 347 -1.35 -8.90 3.57
C ALA A 347 -0.27 -9.61 4.38
N TYR A 348 -0.23 -9.43 5.69
CA TYR A 348 0.73 -10.12 6.55
C TYR A 348 0.10 -10.65 7.83
N GLN A 349 0.70 -11.71 8.37
CA GLN A 349 0.44 -12.28 9.70
C GLN A 349 1.78 -12.62 10.39
N LEU A 350 1.97 -12.16 11.62
CA LEU A 350 3.12 -12.48 12.46
C LEU A 350 2.81 -13.67 13.37
N ARG A 351 3.75 -14.62 13.44
CA ARG A 351 3.74 -15.75 14.36
C ARG A 351 5.01 -15.70 15.20
N LEU A 352 4.88 -15.04 16.35
CA LEU A 352 6.00 -14.82 17.26
C LEU A 352 6.23 -16.05 18.14
N ARG A 353 7.49 -16.28 18.49
CA ARG A 353 7.85 -17.28 19.50
C ARG A 353 7.47 -16.73 20.87
N SER A 354 6.73 -17.52 21.64
CA SER A 354 6.36 -17.24 23.03
C SER A 354 7.55 -17.25 23.97
#